data_AF-A0AAV3QSG1-F1
#
_entry.id   AF-A0AAV3QSG1-F1
#
_cell.length_a   1.000
_cell.length_b   1.000
_cell.length_c   1.000
_cell.angle_alpha   90.00
_cell.angle_beta   90.00
_cell.angle_gamma   90.00
#
_symmetry.space_group_name_H-M   'P 1'
#
loop_
_entity.id
_entity.type
_entity.pdbx_description
1 polymer ?
#
loop_
_entity_poly.entity_id
_entity_poly.type
_entity_poly.pdbx_seq_one_letter_code
_entity_poly.pdbx_strand_id
1 'polypeptide(L)'
;MEVVVGVSVVGIVEEEVPPLFNITKSSIQADGESVYYTNVDMLRKYANGETAFDRFKYVIGWSLSTTRPLIFGVIPYNSILGETHHASRDGLNVLLEQVSHHPPVTALHATNEKENIESIWCLSPKAKFYGNF
;
A
#
# COMPACT_ATOMS: atom_id res chain seq x y z
N MET A 1 -15.12 -9.27 -6.46
CA MET A 1 -14.05 -10.30 -6.41
C MET A 1 -13.08 -9.81 -5.36
N GLU A 2 -12.99 -10.52 -4.23
CA GLU A 2 -12.08 -10.15 -3.14
C GLU A 2 -10.66 -10.62 -3.50
N VAL A 3 -9.70 -9.71 -3.52
CA VAL A 3 -8.29 -10.01 -3.81
C VAL A 3 -7.48 -9.59 -2.60
N VAL A 4 -6.95 -10.58 -1.87
CA VAL A 4 -6.01 -10.39 -0.77
C VAL A 4 -4.61 -10.71 -1.29
N VAL A 5 -3.85 -9.67 -1.62
CA VAL A 5 -2.41 -9.82 -1.91
C VAL A 5 -1.68 -8.71 -1.18
N GLY A 6 -0.75 -9.08 -0.30
CA GLY A 6 -0.03 -8.11 0.52
C GLY A 6 1.44 -8.42 0.66
N VAL A 7 2.26 -7.62 -0.02
CA VAL A 7 3.68 -7.47 0.28
C VAL A 7 3.90 -5.97 0.51
N SER A 8 4.12 -5.57 1.76
CA SER A 8 4.59 -4.21 2.06
C SER A 8 6.10 -4.17 1.89
N VAL A 9 6.59 -3.16 1.16
CA VAL A 9 8.02 -2.89 0.98
C VAL A 9 8.49 -1.75 1.92
N VAL A 10 7.55 -1.08 2.60
CA VAL A 10 7.85 0.04 3.49
C VAL A 10 8.06 -0.48 4.91
N GLY A 11 9.32 -0.61 5.32
CA GLY A 11 9.68 -0.97 6.68
C GLY A 11 9.23 0.10 7.68
N ILE A 12 8.37 -0.25 8.64
CA ILE A 12 8.20 0.54 9.87
C ILE A 12 9.34 0.13 10.81
N VAL A 13 10.05 1.12 11.35
CA VAL A 13 11.20 0.92 12.22
C VAL A 13 10.73 0.96 13.67
N GLU A 14 11.18 0.01 14.50
CA GLU A 14 10.83 -0.01 15.94
C GLU A 14 11.39 1.21 16.69
N GLU A 15 12.53 1.73 16.25
CA GLU A 15 13.15 2.95 16.77
C GLU A 15 13.02 4.10 15.75
N GLU A 16 12.73 5.31 16.24
CA GLU A 16 12.73 6.50 15.39
C GLU A 16 14.12 6.78 14.82
N VAL A 17 14.17 7.04 13.51
CA VAL A 17 15.39 7.51 12.85
C VAL A 17 15.47 9.04 12.92
N PRO A 18 16.67 9.64 12.78
CA PRO A 18 16.79 11.08 12.66
C PRO A 18 15.92 11.65 11.53
N PRO A 19 15.25 12.82 11.72
CA PRO A 19 14.36 13.42 10.71
C PRO A 19 15.01 13.67 9.34
N LEU A 20 16.34 13.74 9.28
CA LEU A 20 17.11 13.84 8.04
C LEU A 20 16.85 12.66 7.08
N PHE A 21 16.53 11.49 7.61
CA PHE A 21 16.23 10.29 6.84
C PHE A 21 14.73 10.15 6.54
N ASN A 22 13.89 11.10 6.97
CA ASN A 22 12.47 11.03 6.74
C ASN A 22 12.03 11.80 5.49
N ILE A 23 11.20 11.17 4.65
CA ILE A 23 10.39 11.91 3.68
C ILE A 23 9.20 12.57 4.38
N THR A 24 8.66 13.64 3.81
CA THR A 24 7.50 14.38 4.35
C THR A 24 6.17 13.65 4.11
N LYS A 25 6.10 12.36 4.49
CA LYS A 25 4.92 11.49 4.43
C LYS A 25 4.95 10.53 5.60
N SER A 26 3.78 10.17 6.12
CA SER A 26 3.65 9.05 7.04
C SER A 26 3.71 7.71 6.30
N SER A 27 3.93 6.61 7.03
CA SER A 27 4.01 5.27 6.44
C SER A 27 2.71 4.91 5.74
N ILE A 28 1.54 5.18 6.33
CA ILE A 28 0.26 4.88 5.69
C ILE A 28 0.00 5.71 4.42
N GLN A 29 0.53 6.94 4.35
CA GLN A 29 0.46 7.74 3.12
C GLN A 29 1.34 7.14 2.03
N ALA A 30 2.59 6.78 2.37
CA ALA A 30 3.53 6.18 1.43
C ALA A 30 3.02 4.83 0.90
N ASP A 31 2.43 4.00 1.75
CA ASP A 31 1.82 2.72 1.38
C ASP A 31 0.59 2.90 0.48
N GLY A 32 -0.31 3.82 0.84
CA GLY A 32 -1.54 4.10 0.10
C GLY A 32 -1.31 4.60 -1.32
N GLU A 33 -0.25 5.39 -1.55
CA GLU A 33 0.09 5.91 -2.89
C GLU A 33 0.26 4.81 -3.93
N SER A 34 0.72 3.61 -3.53
CA SER A 34 0.84 2.48 -4.45
C SER A 34 -0.51 2.06 -5.07
N VAL A 35 -1.62 2.35 -4.39
CA VAL A 35 -2.98 1.94 -4.79
C VAL A 35 -3.65 3.00 -5.66
N TYR A 36 -3.63 4.27 -5.25
CA TYR A 36 -4.33 5.35 -5.96
C TYR A 36 -3.41 6.20 -6.86
N TYR A 37 -2.08 6.19 -6.67
CA TYR A 37 -1.13 6.97 -7.47
C TYR A 37 -0.48 6.12 -8.57
N THR A 38 -1.33 5.59 -9.45
CA THR A 38 -0.92 4.83 -10.65
C THR A 38 -1.10 5.63 -11.94
N ASN A 39 -0.23 5.39 -12.93
CA ASN A 39 -0.38 5.89 -14.30
C ASN A 39 -1.09 4.89 -15.22
N VAL A 40 -1.16 3.63 -14.79
CA VAL A 40 -1.83 2.56 -15.52
C VAL A 40 -2.96 2.04 -14.66
N ASP A 41 -4.17 2.11 -15.19
CA ASP A 41 -5.35 1.58 -14.52
C ASP A 41 -5.39 0.06 -14.65
N MET A 42 -4.63 -0.61 -13.79
CA MET A 42 -4.61 -2.06 -13.68
C MET A 42 -5.85 -2.59 -12.95
N LEU A 43 -6.52 -1.74 -12.15
CA LEU A 43 -7.66 -2.16 -11.35
C LEU A 43 -8.88 -2.47 -12.23
N ARG A 44 -9.21 -1.55 -13.15
CA ARG A 44 -10.27 -1.80 -14.13
C ARG A 44 -9.95 -2.96 -15.08
N LYS A 45 -8.67 -3.15 -15.42
CA LYS A 45 -8.24 -4.26 -16.30
C LYS A 45 -8.48 -5.62 -15.67
N TYR A 46 -8.21 -5.80 -14.38
CA TYR A 46 -8.56 -7.07 -13.73
C TYR A 46 -10.07 -7.21 -13.56
N ALA A 47 -10.82 -6.14 -13.30
CA ALA A 47 -12.27 -6.23 -13.09
C ALA A 47 -12.99 -6.64 -14.39
N ASN A 48 -12.53 -6.10 -15.51
CA ASN A 48 -13.16 -6.26 -16.84
C ASN A 48 -12.45 -7.28 -17.75
N GLY A 49 -11.53 -8.10 -17.22
CA GLY A 49 -10.82 -9.09 -18.03
C GLY A 49 -11.75 -10.19 -18.54
N GLU A 50 -11.66 -10.49 -19.85
CA GLU A 50 -12.55 -11.42 -20.57
C GLU A 50 -12.54 -12.82 -19.96
N THR A 51 -11.35 -13.37 -19.73
CA THR A 51 -11.17 -14.69 -19.15
C THR A 51 -10.67 -14.62 -17.71
N ALA A 52 -10.89 -15.69 -16.93
CA ALA A 52 -10.33 -15.81 -15.58
C ALA A 52 -8.80 -15.72 -15.58
N PHE A 53 -8.14 -16.25 -16.62
CA PHE A 53 -6.70 -16.18 -16.78
C PHE A 53 -6.21 -14.74 -17.02
N ASP A 54 -6.93 -13.95 -17.82
CA ASP A 54 -6.60 -12.55 -18.05
C ASP A 54 -6.74 -11.73 -16.77
N ARG A 55 -7.84 -11.91 -16.03
CA ARG A 55 -8.03 -11.25 -14.73
C ARG A 55 -6.90 -11.59 -13.76
N PHE A 56 -6.49 -12.85 -13.70
CA PHE A 56 -5.38 -13.29 -12.85
C PHE A 56 -4.04 -12.64 -13.24
N LYS A 57 -3.72 -12.56 -14.54
CA LYS A 57 -2.51 -11.85 -15.03
C LYS A 57 -2.50 -10.38 -14.58
N TYR A 58 -3.64 -9.70 -14.65
CA TYR A 58 -3.73 -8.30 -14.22
C TYR A 58 -3.61 -8.14 -12.70
N VAL A 59 -4.16 -9.05 -11.90
CA VAL A 59 -3.97 -9.07 -10.44
C VAL A 59 -2.49 -9.21 -10.10
N ILE A 60 -1.78 -10.15 -10.73
CA ILE A 60 -0.34 -10.34 -10.51
C ILE A 60 0.44 -9.10 -10.96
N GLY A 61 0.15 -8.57 -12.15
CA GLY A 61 0.81 -7.37 -12.65
C GLY A 61 0.60 -6.15 -11.74
N TRP A 62 -0.61 -5.97 -11.21
CA TRP A 62 -0.91 -4.93 -10.23
C TRP A 62 -0.13 -5.16 -8.92
N SER A 63 -0.17 -6.36 -8.36
CA SER A 63 0.54 -6.69 -7.12
C SER A 63 2.05 -6.48 -7.22
N LEU A 64 2.66 -6.77 -8.38
CA LEU A 64 4.08 -6.49 -8.60
C LEU A 64 4.35 -4.99 -8.80
N SER A 65 3.37 -4.23 -9.26
CA SER A 65 3.53 -2.78 -9.43
C SER A 65 3.46 -1.99 -8.12
N THR A 66 2.88 -2.57 -7.07
CA THR A 66 2.81 -1.93 -5.74
C THR A 66 4.13 -1.99 -4.98
N THR A 67 5.06 -2.87 -5.37
CA THR A 67 6.42 -2.91 -4.81
C THR A 67 7.27 -1.78 -5.40
N ARG A 68 7.05 -0.55 -4.93
CA ARG A 68 7.88 0.60 -5.32
C ARG A 68 9.04 0.77 -4.35
N PRO A 69 10.29 0.72 -4.82
CA PRO A 69 11.42 1.06 -3.97
C PRO A 69 11.35 2.56 -3.63
N LEU A 70 11.49 2.89 -2.35
CA LEU A 70 11.76 4.26 -1.93
C LEU A 70 13.16 4.68 -2.39
N ILE A 71 13.42 5.99 -2.42
CA ILE A 71 14.78 6.50 -2.62
C ILE A 71 15.65 5.91 -1.51
N PHE A 72 16.78 5.32 -1.89
CA PHE A 72 17.69 4.69 -0.94
C PHE A 72 18.12 5.70 0.14
N GLY A 73 18.06 5.26 1.40
CA GLY A 73 18.45 6.08 2.56
C GLY A 73 17.37 6.99 3.10
N VAL A 74 16.13 6.95 2.59
CA VAL A 74 15.00 7.67 3.20
C VAL A 74 13.80 6.75 3.44
N ILE A 75 13.08 7.01 4.53
CA ILE A 75 11.87 6.28 4.93
C ILE A 75 10.75 7.27 5.32
N PRO A 76 9.47 6.89 5.26
CA PRO A 76 8.41 7.74 5.79
C PRO A 76 8.47 7.85 7.32
N TYR A 77 7.74 8.81 7.88
CA TYR A 77 7.49 8.86 9.32
C TYR A 77 6.64 7.65 9.73
N ASN A 78 6.98 7.04 10.87
CA ASN A 78 6.14 5.98 11.44
C ASN A 78 4.75 6.54 11.76
N SER A 79 3.71 5.83 11.33
CA SER A 79 2.34 6.23 11.62
C SER A 79 1.96 5.93 13.08
N ILE A 80 1.19 6.84 13.66
CA ILE A 80 0.68 6.69 15.03
C ILE A 80 -0.54 5.78 15.06
N LEU A 81 -0.80 5.13 16.21
CA LEU A 81 -2.01 4.32 16.38
C LEU A 81 -3.27 5.17 16.13
N GLY A 82 -4.18 4.67 15.30
CA GLY A 82 -5.41 5.36 14.89
C GLY A 82 -5.20 6.46 13.84
N GLU A 83 -3.99 6.64 13.31
CA GLU A 83 -3.78 7.52 12.16
C GLU A 83 -4.59 7.00 10.97
N THR A 84 -5.33 7.89 10.31
CA THR A 84 -6.13 7.56 9.12
C THR A 84 -5.67 8.36 7.91
N HIS A 85 -5.68 7.72 6.74
CA HIS A 85 -5.47 8.40 5.46
C HIS A 85 -6.60 8.05 4.49
N HIS A 86 -7.16 9.07 3.84
CA HIS A 86 -8.22 8.90 2.85
C HIS A 86 -7.84 9.59 1.54
N ALA A 87 -8.00 8.87 0.43
CA ALA A 87 -7.76 9.40 -0.90
C ALA A 87 -8.79 8.86 -1.89
N SER A 88 -9.22 9.73 -2.80
CA SER A 88 -10.11 9.35 -3.91
C SER A 88 -9.48 9.73 -5.24
N ARG A 89 -9.51 8.83 -6.21
CA ARG A 89 -9.06 9.10 -7.58
C ARG A 89 -9.82 8.25 -8.58
N ASP A 90 -10.34 8.88 -9.63
CA ASP A 90 -11.00 8.20 -10.74
C ASP A 90 -12.11 7.21 -10.29
N GLY A 91 -12.86 7.55 -9.24
CA GLY A 91 -13.92 6.72 -8.66
C GLY A 91 -13.44 5.62 -7.70
N LEU A 92 -12.13 5.41 -7.54
CA LEU A 92 -11.56 4.59 -6.49
C LEU A 92 -11.46 5.43 -5.21
N ASN A 93 -12.10 4.98 -4.13
CA ASN A 93 -11.97 5.54 -2.79
C ASN A 93 -11.10 4.60 -1.97
N VAL A 94 -10.12 5.13 -1.24
CA VAL A 94 -9.15 4.37 -0.45
C VAL A 94 -9.11 4.95 0.94
N LEU A 95 -9.33 4.10 1.95
CA LEU A 95 -9.17 4.40 3.36
C LEU A 95 -8.07 3.50 3.93
N LEU A 96 -7.14 4.11 4.67
CA LEU A 96 -6.15 3.39 5.46
C LEU A 96 -6.25 3.81 6.93
N GLU A 97 -5.98 2.87 7.82
CA GLU A 97 -5.89 3.11 9.26
C GLU A 97 -4.71 2.33 9.86
N GLN A 98 -3.90 2.99 10.70
CA GLN A 98 -2.91 2.33 11.53
C GLN A 98 -3.61 1.66 12.72
N VAL A 99 -3.97 0.39 12.59
CA VAL A 99 -4.78 -0.37 13.57
C VAL A 99 -3.96 -0.98 14.71
N SER A 100 -2.63 -1.05 14.57
CA SER A 100 -1.73 -1.51 15.64
C SER A 100 -0.37 -0.85 15.54
N HIS A 101 0.29 -0.61 16.68
CA HIS A 101 1.65 -0.04 16.74
C HIS A 101 2.71 -1.07 17.18
N HIS A 102 2.34 -2.05 18.01
CA HIS A 102 3.23 -3.13 18.46
C HIS A 102 2.54 -4.50 18.34
N PRO A 103 2.74 -5.24 17.23
CA PRO A 103 3.52 -4.86 16.04
C PRO A 103 2.79 -3.82 15.18
N PRO A 104 3.48 -3.09 14.30
CA PRO A 104 2.84 -2.15 13.40
C PRO A 104 1.97 -2.88 12.37
N VAL A 105 0.72 -2.46 12.27
CA VAL A 105 -0.26 -2.98 11.30
C VAL A 105 -1.10 -1.84 10.75
N THR A 106 -1.18 -1.77 9.42
CA THR A 106 -2.04 -0.85 8.68
C THR A 106 -3.11 -1.64 7.95
N ALA A 107 -4.38 -1.31 8.18
CA ALA A 107 -5.49 -1.81 7.38
C ALA A 107 -5.77 -0.83 6.23
N LEU A 108 -6.13 -1.37 5.07
CA LEU A 108 -6.55 -0.65 3.88
C LEU A 108 -7.87 -1.23 3.37
N HIS A 109 -8.82 -0.37 3.05
CA HIS A 109 -10.04 -0.70 2.32
C HIS A 109 -10.17 0.24 1.13
N ALA A 110 -10.33 -0.32 -0.07
CA ALA A 110 -10.51 0.43 -1.29
C ALA A 110 -11.72 -0.07 -2.07
N THR A 111 -12.54 0.86 -2.55
CA THR A 111 -13.77 0.55 -3.29
C THR A 111 -13.91 1.41 -4.53
N ASN A 112 -14.44 0.81 -5.60
CA ASN A 112 -14.94 1.53 -6.75
C ASN A 112 -16.25 0.87 -7.19
N GLU A 113 -17.37 1.45 -6.74
CA GLU A 113 -18.70 0.90 -6.92
C GLU A 113 -19.10 0.79 -8.39
N LYS A 114 -18.73 1.80 -9.20
CA LYS A 114 -19.06 1.83 -10.64
C LYS A 114 -18.46 0.66 -11.40
N GLU A 115 -17.25 0.27 -11.01
CA GLU A 115 -16.50 -0.83 -11.64
C GLU A 115 -16.65 -2.15 -10.87
N ASN A 116 -17.47 -2.19 -9.81
CA ASN A 116 -17.67 -3.34 -8.93
C ASN A 116 -16.34 -3.89 -8.35
N ILE A 117 -15.48 -2.99 -7.90
CA ILE A 117 -14.17 -3.29 -7.32
C ILE A 117 -14.21 -3.09 -5.81
N GLU A 118 -13.68 -4.06 -5.08
CA GLU A 118 -13.39 -3.98 -3.66
C GLU A 118 -12.04 -4.65 -3.38
N SER A 119 -11.18 -3.97 -2.63
CA SER A 119 -9.90 -4.48 -2.19
C SER A 119 -9.73 -4.21 -0.70
N ILE A 120 -9.39 -5.26 0.03
CA ILE A 120 -9.09 -5.22 1.45
C ILE A 120 -7.66 -5.72 1.60
N TRP A 121 -6.83 -4.94 2.29
CA TRP A 121 -5.42 -5.23 2.44
C TRP A 121 -4.94 -4.88 3.85
N CYS A 122 -3.96 -5.63 4.33
CA CYS A 122 -3.28 -5.40 5.59
C CYS A 122 -1.76 -5.40 5.36
N LEU A 123 -1.08 -4.37 5.88
CA LEU A 123 0.36 -4.20 5.80
C LEU A 123 0.94 -4.36 7.21
N SER A 124 1.85 -5.32 7.37
CA SER A 124 2.57 -5.54 8.63
C SER A 124 4.07 -5.66 8.36
N PRO A 125 4.75 -4.52 8.11
CA PRO A 125 6.16 -4.51 7.80
C PRO A 125 7.01 -4.88 9.01
N LYS A 126 8.15 -5.53 8.75
CA LYS A 126 9.16 -5.89 9.76
C LYS A 126 10.52 -5.39 9.31
N ALA A 127 10.95 -4.24 9.80
CA ALA A 127 12.29 -3.73 9.54
C ALA A 127 13.35 -4.60 10.24
N LYS A 128 14.47 -4.85 9.55
CA LYS A 128 15.65 -5.51 10.11
C LYS A 128 16.91 -4.84 9.58
N PHE A 129 17.80 -4.43 10.48
CA PHE A 129 19.13 -3.95 10.13
C PHE A 129 20.10 -5.12 10.19
N TYR A 130 20.77 -5.41 9.08
CA TYR A 130 21.72 -6.53 8.99
C TYR A 130 23.19 -6.09 8.99
N GLY A 131 23.49 -4.79 9.06
CA GLY A 131 24.86 -4.26 8.97
C GLY A 131 25.16 -3.69 7.59
N ASN A 132 26.27 -4.12 6.98
CA ASN A 132 26.76 -3.58 5.70
C ASN A 132 26.10 -4.29 4.51
N PHE A 133 25.02 -3.73 3.99
CA PHE A 133 24.37 -4.14 2.73
C PHE A 133 24.31 -2.96 1.77
#